data_AF-A0A952DD94-F1
#
_entry.id   AF-A0A952DD94-F1
#
_cell.length_a   1.000
_cell.length_b   1.000
_cell.length_c   1.000
_cell.angle_alpha   90.00
_cell.angle_beta   90.00
_cell.angle_gamma   90.00
#
_symmetry.space_group_name_H-M   'P 1'
#
loop_
_entity.id
_entity.type
_entity.pdbx_description
1 polymer ?
#
loop_
_entity_poly.entity_id
_entity_poly.type
_entity_poly.pdbx_seq_one_letter_code
_entity_poly.pdbx_strand_id
1 'polypeptide(L)'
;SVVAVVFTAVGDKAFCTGGNTKEYAEYYAGNPQEYSQYMRLFNDMVSAILKCEKPVVCRVNGMRIGGGQEIGMAADFTVSSDMARFGQAGPKHGSAAIGGATDFLHLFIGIERAMNSLTLCEPWTAHQAFHLGLITDIAPVLKLDGKFIPNPLVVLDKYADEYGKPIFGSMKTGEELAQAKALMAKAEVDLSKLDDAVNKLIAKLLHTFPNCTNKTLSEVRKKKLEHWDKNKESSREWLALNMMTEAKAGFRAFNYGSKNDREIDFIKLRLLLAEGKEWNEAMHQTISPQFKTEKA
;
A
#
# COMPACT_ATOMS: atom_id res chain seq x y z
N SER A 1 -17.05 -1.53 27.85
CA SER A 1 -15.99 -0.58 27.46
C SER A 1 -15.28 -1.12 26.22
N VAL A 2 -14.95 -0.28 25.23
CA VAL A 2 -14.20 -0.69 24.03
C VAL A 2 -12.71 -0.69 24.35
N VAL A 3 -12.01 -1.78 23.98
CA VAL A 3 -10.57 -2.00 24.25
C VAL A 3 -9.70 -1.56 23.07
N ALA A 4 -10.14 -1.87 21.85
CA ALA A 4 -9.43 -1.56 20.61
C ALA A 4 -10.43 -1.43 19.46
N VAL A 5 -9.99 -0.81 18.37
CA VAL A 5 -10.69 -0.77 17.08
C VAL A 5 -9.93 -1.66 16.10
N VAL A 6 -10.64 -2.54 15.38
CA VAL A 6 -10.04 -3.43 14.38
C VAL A 6 -10.52 -3.04 12.99
N PHE A 7 -9.60 -2.69 12.10
CA PHE A 7 -9.85 -2.54 10.68
C PHE A 7 -9.53 -3.86 9.96
N THR A 8 -10.45 -4.33 9.14
CA THR A 8 -10.29 -5.53 8.29
C THR A 8 -11.06 -5.33 6.98
N ALA A 9 -10.87 -6.25 6.05
CA ALA A 9 -11.69 -6.40 4.85
C ALA A 9 -12.35 -7.77 4.79
N VAL A 10 -13.29 -7.89 3.83
CA VAL A 10 -13.94 -9.14 3.47
C VAL A 10 -13.05 -9.98 2.53
N GLY A 11 -13.25 -11.30 2.54
CA GLY A 11 -12.51 -12.23 1.69
C GLY A 11 -11.04 -12.38 2.08
N ASP A 12 -10.22 -12.81 1.13
CA ASP A 12 -8.82 -13.24 1.34
C ASP A 12 -7.81 -12.59 0.37
N LYS A 13 -8.28 -11.84 -0.64
CA LYS A 13 -7.42 -11.30 -1.70
C LYS A 13 -6.77 -9.97 -1.33
N ALA A 14 -7.55 -9.09 -0.71
CA ALA A 14 -7.14 -7.72 -0.45
C ALA A 14 -7.71 -7.21 0.87
N PHE A 15 -6.88 -6.46 1.60
CA PHE A 15 -7.35 -5.54 2.64
C PHE A 15 -7.89 -4.27 1.98
N CYS A 16 -7.06 -3.60 1.18
CA CYS A 16 -7.45 -2.44 0.39
C CYS A 16 -6.41 -2.22 -0.70
N THR A 17 -6.86 -2.18 -1.96
CA THR A 17 -5.99 -2.00 -3.14
C THR A 17 -5.75 -0.54 -3.50
N GLY A 18 -6.25 0.40 -2.68
CA GLY A 18 -6.20 1.84 -2.94
C GLY A 18 -7.55 2.38 -3.42
N GLY A 19 -7.50 3.58 -3.99
CA GLY A 19 -8.69 4.26 -4.50
C GLY A 19 -9.28 3.63 -5.76
N ASN A 20 -10.48 4.06 -6.10
CA ASN A 20 -11.18 3.62 -7.30
C ASN A 20 -10.56 4.26 -8.55
N THR A 21 -9.61 3.57 -9.18
CA THR A 21 -8.88 4.10 -10.34
C THR A 21 -9.77 4.36 -11.55
N LYS A 22 -10.89 3.65 -11.68
CA LYS A 22 -11.87 3.89 -12.75
C LYS A 22 -12.54 5.25 -12.54
N GLU A 23 -13.02 5.52 -11.33
CA GLU A 23 -13.58 6.82 -10.96
C GLU A 23 -12.54 7.94 -11.05
N TYR A 24 -11.28 7.66 -10.70
CA TYR A 24 -10.17 8.60 -10.89
C TYR A 24 -9.99 8.98 -12.36
N ALA A 25 -10.06 8.01 -13.27
CA ALA A 25 -9.90 8.23 -14.70
C ALA A 25 -11.11 8.89 -15.37
N GLU A 26 -12.32 8.50 -14.96
CA GLU A 26 -13.57 8.88 -15.64
C GLU A 26 -14.22 10.14 -15.06
N TYR A 27 -14.04 10.40 -13.76
CA TYR A 27 -14.70 11.51 -13.07
C TYR A 27 -13.71 12.56 -12.56
N TYR A 28 -12.65 12.18 -11.85
CA TYR A 28 -11.76 13.17 -11.22
C TYR A 28 -10.68 13.73 -12.15
N ALA A 29 -10.26 12.99 -13.18
CA ALA A 29 -9.28 13.44 -14.15
C ALA A 29 -9.78 14.70 -14.89
N GLY A 30 -9.07 15.82 -14.73
CA GLY A 30 -9.47 17.14 -15.23
C GLY A 30 -10.43 17.91 -14.32
N ASN A 31 -10.82 17.36 -13.17
CA ASN A 31 -11.78 17.94 -12.23
C ASN A 31 -11.16 18.11 -10.82
N PRO A 32 -10.24 19.09 -10.65
CA PRO A 32 -9.44 19.22 -9.44
C PRO A 32 -10.26 19.52 -8.19
N GLN A 33 -11.34 20.31 -8.30
CA GLN A 33 -12.17 20.68 -7.16
C GLN A 33 -12.95 19.48 -6.62
N GLU A 34 -13.48 18.63 -7.50
CA GLU A 34 -14.14 17.39 -7.10
C GLU A 34 -13.16 16.44 -6.41
N TYR A 35 -11.94 16.30 -6.94
CA TYR A 35 -10.93 15.47 -6.30
C TYR A 35 -10.47 16.01 -4.95
N SER A 36 -10.41 17.34 -4.79
CA SER A 36 -10.12 17.98 -3.50
C SER A 36 -11.15 17.63 -2.44
N GLN A 37 -12.44 17.61 -2.80
CA GLN A 37 -13.52 17.22 -1.87
C GLN A 37 -13.41 15.74 -1.47
N TYR A 38 -13.15 14.85 -2.44
CA TYR A 38 -12.87 13.44 -2.17
C TYR A 38 -11.67 13.27 -1.21
N MET A 39 -10.56 13.95 -1.48
CA MET A 39 -9.36 13.86 -0.66
C MET A 39 -9.52 14.47 0.73
N ARG A 40 -10.43 15.44 0.92
CA ARG A 40 -10.81 15.92 2.25
C ARG A 40 -11.41 14.80 3.10
N LEU A 41 -12.31 13.99 2.54
CA LEU A 41 -12.89 12.84 3.26
C LEU A 41 -11.81 11.81 3.63
N PHE A 42 -10.87 11.55 2.71
CA PHE A 42 -9.74 10.68 2.98
C PHE A 42 -8.85 11.22 4.12
N ASN A 43 -8.53 12.52 4.09
CA ASN A 43 -7.75 13.17 5.15
C ASN A 43 -8.46 13.14 6.51
N ASP A 44 -9.77 13.36 6.53
CA ASP A 44 -10.58 13.33 7.76
C ASP A 44 -10.59 11.91 8.36
N MET A 45 -10.68 10.87 7.52
CA MET A 45 -10.54 9.47 7.95
C MET A 45 -9.15 9.19 8.55
N VAL A 46 -8.05 9.56 7.89
CA VAL A 46 -6.69 9.37 8.43
C VAL A 46 -6.52 10.13 9.75
N SER A 47 -7.03 11.36 9.81
CA SER A 47 -7.02 12.16 11.04
C SER A 47 -7.81 11.50 12.17
N ALA A 48 -8.96 10.88 11.87
CA ALA A 48 -9.77 10.17 12.85
C ALA A 48 -9.04 8.93 13.41
N ILE A 49 -8.32 8.18 12.56
CA ILE A 49 -7.49 7.04 13.00
C ILE A 49 -6.40 7.53 13.96
N LEU A 50 -5.64 8.55 13.58
CA LEU A 50 -4.55 9.10 14.40
C LEU A 50 -5.04 9.71 15.72
N LYS A 51 -6.26 10.25 15.76
CA LYS A 51 -6.86 10.85 16.97
C LYS A 51 -7.69 9.88 17.82
N CYS A 52 -7.86 8.63 17.38
CA CYS A 52 -8.69 7.66 18.10
C CYS A 52 -8.16 7.36 19.51
N GLU A 53 -8.93 7.55 20.57
CA GLU A 53 -8.46 7.29 21.94
C GLU A 53 -8.29 5.79 22.28
N LYS A 54 -8.46 4.91 21.30
CA LYS A 54 -8.27 3.47 21.42
C LYS A 54 -7.16 3.00 20.48
N PRO A 55 -6.43 1.93 20.84
CA PRO A 55 -5.53 1.28 19.91
C PRO A 55 -6.28 0.86 18.64
N VAL A 56 -5.71 1.18 17.48
CA VAL A 56 -6.24 0.82 16.17
C VAL A 56 -5.36 -0.28 15.58
N VAL A 57 -5.97 -1.45 15.35
CA VAL A 57 -5.30 -2.65 14.83
C VAL A 57 -5.78 -2.91 13.40
N CYS A 58 -4.84 -3.09 12.47
CA CYS A 58 -5.13 -3.60 11.14
C CYS A 58 -4.97 -5.12 11.11
N ARG A 59 -6.07 -5.82 10.82
CA ARG A 59 -6.11 -7.25 10.49
C ARG A 59 -6.09 -7.38 8.96
N VAL A 60 -4.91 -7.67 8.41
CA VAL A 60 -4.66 -7.61 6.95
C VAL A 60 -4.80 -9.01 6.35
N ASN A 61 -5.89 -9.25 5.63
CA ASN A 61 -6.20 -10.54 4.99
C ASN A 61 -5.48 -10.74 3.64
N GLY A 62 -5.03 -9.66 2.98
CA GLY A 62 -4.39 -9.72 1.67
C GLY A 62 -3.70 -8.41 1.28
N MET A 63 -3.68 -8.09 -0.03
CA MET A 63 -3.02 -6.88 -0.56
C MET A 63 -3.41 -5.59 0.18
N ARG A 64 -2.40 -4.79 0.55
CA ARG A 64 -2.51 -3.48 1.19
C ARG A 64 -1.68 -2.47 0.39
N ILE A 65 -2.30 -1.80 -0.58
CA ILE A 65 -1.62 -1.00 -1.62
C ILE A 65 -2.19 0.43 -1.66
N GLY A 66 -1.35 1.42 -1.96
CA GLY A 66 -1.79 2.80 -2.21
C GLY A 66 -2.46 3.41 -0.98
N GLY A 67 -3.66 4.00 -1.16
CA GLY A 67 -4.46 4.51 -0.04
C GLY A 67 -4.76 3.46 1.04
N GLY A 68 -4.82 2.17 0.68
CA GLY A 68 -4.94 1.07 1.65
C GLY A 68 -3.70 0.90 2.54
N GLN A 69 -2.52 1.13 1.96
CA GLN A 69 -1.25 1.17 2.69
C GLN A 69 -1.20 2.37 3.63
N GLU A 70 -1.73 3.52 3.21
CA GLU A 70 -1.79 4.73 4.03
C GLU A 70 -2.74 4.58 5.22
N ILE A 71 -3.92 4.00 5.03
CA ILE A 71 -4.83 3.60 6.12
C ILE A 71 -4.10 2.68 7.11
N GLY A 72 -3.41 1.66 6.60
CA GLY A 72 -2.69 0.70 7.42
C GLY A 72 -1.53 1.30 8.21
N MET A 73 -0.84 2.31 7.66
CA MET A 73 0.23 3.02 8.36
C MET A 73 -0.27 4.08 9.34
N ALA A 74 -1.50 4.58 9.17
CA ALA A 74 -2.14 5.44 10.17
C ALA A 74 -2.45 4.65 11.47
N ALA A 75 -2.79 3.35 11.35
CA ALA A 75 -3.04 2.47 12.49
C ALA A 75 -1.79 2.24 13.37
N ASP A 76 -1.99 1.70 14.58
CA ASP A 76 -0.92 1.47 15.55
C ASP A 76 -0.23 0.12 15.37
N PHE A 77 -1.04 -0.91 15.07
CA PHE A 77 -0.58 -2.29 14.95
C PHE A 77 -1.06 -2.89 13.63
N THR A 78 -0.27 -3.78 13.06
CA THR A 78 -0.70 -4.59 11.91
C THR A 78 -0.36 -6.06 12.16
N VAL A 79 -1.38 -6.90 12.16
CA VAL A 79 -1.23 -8.36 12.09
C VAL A 79 -1.72 -8.80 10.72
N SER A 80 -0.87 -9.51 9.98
CA SER A 80 -1.12 -9.79 8.56
C SER A 80 -1.14 -11.28 8.25
N SER A 81 -1.97 -11.65 7.27
CA SER A 81 -1.74 -12.82 6.44
C SER A 81 -0.30 -12.79 5.91
N ASP A 82 0.40 -13.91 6.00
CA ASP A 82 1.76 -14.06 5.47
C ASP A 82 1.81 -14.09 3.93
N MET A 83 0.63 -14.20 3.29
CA MET A 83 0.41 -14.07 1.85
C MET A 83 0.18 -12.64 1.39
N ALA A 84 0.01 -11.68 2.32
CA ALA A 84 -0.24 -10.30 1.98
C ALA A 84 0.95 -9.64 1.25
N ARG A 85 0.63 -8.62 0.46
CA ARG A 85 1.60 -7.75 -0.21
C ARG A 85 1.35 -6.30 0.15
N PHE A 86 2.43 -5.56 0.36
CA PHE A 86 2.43 -4.18 0.82
C PHE A 86 3.14 -3.31 -0.20
N GLY A 87 2.66 -2.10 -0.45
CA GLY A 87 3.34 -1.24 -1.40
C GLY A 87 2.59 0.03 -1.72
N GLN A 88 3.24 0.86 -2.52
CA GLN A 88 2.66 2.08 -3.07
C GLN A 88 2.51 1.97 -4.58
N ALA A 89 1.71 2.86 -5.16
CA ALA A 89 1.45 2.88 -6.59
C ALA A 89 1.69 4.27 -7.23
N GLY A 90 1.80 5.33 -6.42
CA GLY A 90 1.69 6.73 -6.85
C GLY A 90 2.48 7.08 -8.12
N PRO A 91 3.82 7.17 -8.06
CA PRO A 91 4.62 7.64 -9.20
C PRO A 91 4.45 6.86 -10.51
N LYS A 92 4.04 5.58 -10.45
CA LYS A 92 3.77 4.77 -11.66
C LYS A 92 2.44 5.11 -12.33
N HIS A 93 1.52 5.78 -11.63
CA HIS A 93 0.16 6.04 -12.08
C HIS A 93 -0.21 7.53 -12.05
N GLY A 94 0.80 8.41 -12.01
CA GLY A 94 0.60 9.86 -12.02
C GLY A 94 0.14 10.43 -10.67
N SER A 95 0.52 9.83 -9.55
CA SER A 95 0.17 10.31 -8.21
C SER A 95 1.38 10.29 -7.26
N ALA A 96 1.18 10.69 -6.01
CA ALA A 96 2.16 10.60 -4.95
C ALA A 96 1.51 10.01 -3.69
N ALA A 97 2.27 9.27 -2.88
CA ALA A 97 1.77 8.64 -1.66
C ALA A 97 1.74 9.63 -0.47
N ILE A 98 1.01 10.72 -0.66
CA ILE A 98 0.93 11.89 0.24
C ILE A 98 -0.39 11.95 1.02
N GLY A 99 -1.09 10.82 1.13
CA GLY A 99 -2.15 10.56 2.10
C GLY A 99 -1.64 9.99 3.43
N GLY A 100 -0.33 10.15 3.69
CA GLY A 100 0.35 9.78 4.94
C GLY A 100 1.57 8.89 4.75
N ALA A 101 1.80 8.29 3.57
CA ALA A 101 2.97 7.43 3.40
C ALA A 101 4.29 8.17 3.47
N THR A 102 4.39 9.33 2.80
CA THR A 102 5.56 10.22 2.91
C THR A 102 5.78 10.71 4.34
N ASP A 103 4.71 10.83 5.12
CA ASP A 103 4.75 11.33 6.49
C ASP A 103 5.15 10.26 7.50
N PHE A 104 4.78 9.00 7.29
CA PHE A 104 4.94 7.96 8.31
C PHE A 104 5.98 6.91 7.95
N LEU A 105 6.13 6.54 6.66
CA LEU A 105 6.87 5.34 6.29
C LEU A 105 8.32 5.36 6.79
N HIS A 106 8.98 6.51 6.71
CA HIS A 106 10.36 6.69 7.16
C HIS A 106 10.53 6.48 8.67
N LEU A 107 9.48 6.68 9.49
CA LEU A 107 9.48 6.38 10.92
C LEU A 107 9.51 4.87 11.21
N PHE A 108 9.07 4.03 10.25
CA PHE A 108 9.10 2.57 10.39
C PHE A 108 10.41 1.97 9.92
N ILE A 109 10.87 2.37 8.72
CA ILE A 109 11.91 1.61 7.99
C ILE A 109 13.18 2.43 7.67
N GLY A 110 13.23 3.69 8.11
CA GLY A 110 14.28 4.65 7.76
C GLY A 110 14.06 5.32 6.40
N ILE A 111 14.69 6.48 6.21
CA ILE A 111 14.43 7.37 5.08
C ILE A 111 14.84 6.77 3.73
N GLU A 112 15.97 6.08 3.63
CA GLU A 112 16.47 5.54 2.36
C GLU A 112 15.57 4.44 1.80
N ARG A 113 15.08 3.54 2.66
CA ARG A 113 14.11 2.51 2.27
C ARG A 113 12.75 3.11 1.95
N ALA A 114 12.35 4.16 2.67
CA ALA A 114 11.13 4.89 2.35
C ALA A 114 11.23 5.55 0.96
N MET A 115 12.36 6.19 0.63
CA MET A 115 12.61 6.73 -0.71
C MET A 115 12.44 5.65 -1.77
N ASN A 116 13.13 4.52 -1.64
CA ASN A 116 13.02 3.40 -2.57
C ASN A 116 11.55 2.95 -2.77
N SER A 117 10.83 2.71 -1.67
CA SER A 117 9.43 2.27 -1.71
C SER A 117 8.49 3.29 -2.36
N LEU A 118 8.61 4.55 -1.96
CA LEU A 118 7.71 5.64 -2.36
C LEU A 118 7.95 6.07 -3.81
N THR A 119 9.18 5.95 -4.32
CA THR A 119 9.53 6.36 -5.69
C THR A 119 9.45 5.21 -6.70
N LEU A 120 9.91 4.01 -6.33
CA LEU A 120 9.93 2.86 -7.25
C LEU A 120 8.66 2.01 -7.19
N CYS A 121 7.85 2.18 -6.14
CA CYS A 121 6.58 1.46 -5.97
C CYS A 121 6.76 -0.06 -6.05
N GLU A 122 7.88 -0.56 -5.54
CA GLU A 122 8.13 -2.00 -5.48
C GLU A 122 7.40 -2.59 -4.26
N PRO A 123 6.55 -3.62 -4.46
CA PRO A 123 5.81 -4.21 -3.37
C PRO A 123 6.69 -5.15 -2.53
N TRP A 124 6.49 -5.12 -1.22
CA TRP A 124 7.04 -6.08 -0.27
C TRP A 124 6.08 -7.23 -0.02
N THR A 125 6.65 -8.39 0.26
CA THR A 125 5.92 -9.50 0.88
C THR A 125 5.64 -9.18 2.35
N ALA A 126 4.70 -9.90 2.97
CA ALA A 126 4.47 -9.78 4.41
C ALA A 126 5.72 -10.08 5.24
N HIS A 127 6.54 -11.04 4.80
CA HIS A 127 7.79 -11.40 5.47
C HIS A 127 8.83 -10.29 5.40
N GLN A 128 8.99 -9.63 4.25
CA GLN A 128 9.85 -8.46 4.12
C GLN A 128 9.31 -7.30 4.96
N ALA A 129 8.01 -7.01 4.89
CA ALA A 129 7.39 -5.95 5.67
C ALA A 129 7.58 -6.16 7.19
N PHE A 130 7.45 -7.41 7.66
CA PHE A 130 7.70 -7.76 9.05
C PHE A 130 9.17 -7.58 9.42
N HIS A 131 10.09 -8.09 8.60
CA HIS A 131 11.53 -7.96 8.83
C HIS A 131 12.01 -6.49 8.86
N LEU A 132 11.40 -5.64 8.04
CA LEU A 132 11.70 -4.21 7.99
C LEU A 132 11.10 -3.41 9.15
N GLY A 133 10.19 -3.99 9.94
CA GLY A 133 9.49 -3.30 11.03
C GLY A 133 8.26 -2.50 10.59
N LEU A 134 7.75 -2.72 9.38
CA LEU A 134 6.54 -2.05 8.87
C LEU A 134 5.25 -2.59 9.51
N ILE A 135 5.24 -3.86 9.89
CA ILE A 135 4.09 -4.55 10.49
C ILE A 135 4.49 -5.28 11.78
N THR A 136 3.51 -5.56 12.64
CA THR A 136 3.73 -6.06 14.00
C THR A 136 3.89 -7.58 14.04
N ASP A 137 3.11 -8.32 13.25
CA ASP A 137 3.14 -9.78 13.23
C ASP A 137 2.54 -10.34 11.94
N ILE A 138 2.84 -11.61 11.64
CA ILE A 138 2.31 -12.35 10.50
C ILE A 138 1.78 -13.73 10.91
N ALA A 139 0.75 -14.21 10.23
CA ALA A 139 0.16 -15.53 10.45
C ALA A 139 0.03 -16.31 9.13
N PRO A 140 0.36 -17.61 9.10
CA PRO A 140 0.12 -18.45 7.93
C PRO A 140 -1.38 -18.59 7.68
N VAL A 141 -1.78 -18.44 6.43
CA VAL A 141 -3.20 -18.58 6.02
C VAL A 141 -3.43 -19.69 5.00
N LEU A 142 -2.38 -20.29 4.47
CA LEU A 142 -2.53 -21.43 3.57
C LEU A 142 -2.56 -22.72 4.37
N LYS A 143 -3.48 -23.60 3.99
CA LYS A 143 -3.64 -24.91 4.60
C LYS A 143 -3.58 -25.99 3.53
N LEU A 144 -2.69 -26.94 3.72
CA LEU A 144 -2.48 -28.07 2.82
C LEU A 144 -2.57 -29.34 3.66
N ASP A 145 -3.43 -30.28 3.25
CA ASP A 145 -3.68 -31.54 3.97
C ASP A 145 -3.99 -31.33 5.47
N GLY A 146 -4.80 -30.30 5.76
CA GLY A 146 -5.22 -29.95 7.12
C GLY A 146 -4.16 -29.21 7.96
N LYS A 147 -2.95 -28.95 7.43
CA LYS A 147 -1.87 -28.27 8.14
C LYS A 147 -1.61 -26.89 7.56
N PHE A 148 -1.44 -25.90 8.43
CA PHE A 148 -1.00 -24.57 8.03
C PHE A 148 0.44 -24.64 7.50
N ILE A 149 0.67 -24.05 6.34
CA ILE A 149 1.99 -23.92 5.73
C ILE A 149 2.34 -22.42 5.60
N PRO A 150 3.62 -22.05 5.73
CA PRO A 150 4.04 -20.69 5.44
C PRO A 150 3.91 -20.40 3.95
N ASN A 151 3.88 -19.12 3.59
CA ASN A 151 3.84 -18.64 2.22
C ASN A 151 4.92 -19.31 1.36
N PRO A 152 4.55 -20.20 0.41
CA PRO A 152 5.51 -20.97 -0.35
C PRO A 152 6.23 -20.12 -1.41
N LEU A 153 5.69 -18.95 -1.74
CA LEU A 153 6.18 -18.06 -2.79
C LEU A 153 7.43 -17.27 -2.38
N VAL A 154 7.82 -17.31 -1.12
CA VAL A 154 8.91 -16.49 -0.58
C VAL A 154 10.06 -17.35 -0.08
N VAL A 155 11.27 -16.79 -0.08
CA VAL A 155 12.49 -17.44 0.43
C VAL A 155 12.51 -17.35 1.94
N LEU A 156 12.44 -18.48 2.64
CA LEU A 156 12.42 -18.54 4.12
C LEU A 156 13.53 -19.41 4.71
N ASP A 157 14.18 -20.21 3.88
CA ASP A 157 15.24 -21.14 4.21
C ASP A 157 16.65 -20.51 4.10
N LYS A 158 16.76 -19.35 3.47
CA LYS A 158 18.03 -18.64 3.26
C LYS A 158 17.91 -17.18 3.68
N TYR A 159 18.95 -16.68 4.36
CA TYR A 159 19.02 -15.27 4.72
C TYR A 159 19.54 -14.41 3.56
N ALA A 160 20.58 -14.89 2.88
CA ALA A 160 21.28 -14.16 1.83
C ALA A 160 21.53 -15.02 0.58
N ASP A 161 21.76 -14.37 -0.55
CA ASP A 161 22.22 -15.01 -1.80
C ASP A 161 23.72 -15.34 -1.77
N GLU A 162 24.24 -15.85 -2.90
CA GLU A 162 25.65 -16.24 -3.04
C GLU A 162 26.65 -15.09 -2.86
N TYR A 163 26.19 -13.83 -2.98
CA TYR A 163 27.01 -12.63 -2.78
C TYR A 163 26.82 -12.01 -1.38
N GLY A 164 26.05 -12.66 -0.51
CA GLY A 164 25.75 -12.15 0.83
C GLY A 164 24.66 -11.06 0.87
N LYS A 165 23.94 -10.82 -0.24
CA LYS A 165 22.82 -9.86 -0.25
C LYS A 165 21.60 -10.50 0.43
N PRO A 166 20.93 -9.81 1.38
CA PRO A 166 19.74 -10.35 2.04
C PRO A 166 18.61 -10.65 1.04
N ILE A 167 18.09 -11.87 1.08
CA ILE A 167 16.96 -12.36 0.26
C ILE A 167 15.82 -12.96 1.10
N PHE A 168 15.98 -13.06 2.43
CA PHE A 168 14.93 -13.56 3.31
C PHE A 168 13.61 -12.79 3.12
N GLY A 169 12.52 -13.55 2.97
CA GLY A 169 11.19 -13.03 2.70
C GLY A 169 10.98 -12.51 1.28
N SER A 170 12.01 -12.43 0.44
CA SER A 170 11.84 -12.00 -0.96
C SER A 170 11.08 -13.04 -1.77
N MET A 171 10.47 -12.61 -2.88
CA MET A 171 9.77 -13.52 -3.79
C MET A 171 10.79 -14.47 -4.43
N LYS A 172 10.46 -15.77 -4.47
CA LYS A 172 11.17 -16.74 -5.29
C LYS A 172 11.08 -16.35 -6.77
N THR A 173 12.02 -16.81 -7.57
CA THR A 173 12.11 -16.54 -9.01
C THR A 173 12.24 -17.85 -9.81
N GLY A 174 12.03 -17.78 -11.13
CA GLY A 174 12.25 -18.91 -12.04
C GLY A 174 11.42 -20.15 -11.70
N GLU A 175 12.06 -21.31 -11.72
CA GLU A 175 11.41 -22.61 -11.49
C GLU A 175 10.87 -22.76 -10.06
N GLU A 176 11.59 -22.28 -9.06
CA GLU A 176 11.15 -22.33 -7.65
C GLU A 176 9.82 -21.60 -7.45
N LEU A 177 9.64 -20.46 -8.13
CA LEU A 177 8.37 -19.73 -8.10
C LEU A 177 7.23 -20.49 -8.79
N ALA A 178 7.52 -21.17 -9.90
CA ALA A 178 6.53 -21.98 -10.62
C ALA A 178 6.05 -23.15 -9.76
N GLN A 179 6.97 -23.86 -9.11
CA GLN A 179 6.66 -24.93 -8.18
C GLN A 179 5.88 -24.43 -6.95
N ALA A 180 6.28 -23.29 -6.39
CA ALA A 180 5.57 -22.67 -5.26
C ALA A 180 4.14 -22.25 -5.62
N LYS A 181 3.90 -21.72 -6.83
CA LYS A 181 2.55 -21.42 -7.33
C LYS A 181 1.70 -22.67 -7.50
N ALA A 182 2.29 -23.76 -8.00
CA ALA A 182 1.60 -25.04 -8.14
C ALA A 182 1.23 -25.65 -6.77
N LEU A 183 2.07 -25.46 -5.76
CA LEU A 183 1.76 -25.85 -4.38
C LEU A 183 0.64 -25.01 -3.79
N MET A 184 0.73 -23.69 -3.91
CA MET A 184 -0.29 -22.74 -3.44
C MET A 184 -1.66 -23.03 -4.06
N ALA A 185 -1.72 -23.40 -5.34
CA ALA A 185 -2.97 -23.73 -6.03
C ALA A 185 -3.69 -24.97 -5.46
N LYS A 186 -3.00 -25.82 -4.69
CA LYS A 186 -3.57 -26.99 -4.01
C LYS A 186 -4.01 -26.70 -2.57
N ALA A 187 -3.60 -25.56 -2.01
CA ALA A 187 -3.91 -25.17 -0.65
C ALA A 187 -5.24 -24.43 -0.58
N GLU A 188 -5.96 -24.59 0.53
CA GLU A 188 -7.11 -23.75 0.87
C GLU A 188 -6.65 -22.55 1.72
N VAL A 189 -7.41 -21.45 1.66
CA VAL A 189 -7.16 -20.29 2.52
C VAL A 189 -8.02 -20.40 3.79
N ASP A 190 -7.36 -20.42 4.94
CA ASP A 190 -7.97 -20.47 6.26
C ASP A 190 -7.41 -19.30 7.09
N LEU A 191 -8.25 -18.31 7.41
CA LEU A 191 -7.84 -17.10 8.13
C LEU A 191 -7.86 -17.27 9.65
N SER A 192 -8.20 -18.44 10.19
CA SER A 192 -8.36 -18.64 11.63
C SER A 192 -7.09 -18.33 12.42
N LYS A 193 -5.90 -18.63 11.88
CA LYS A 193 -4.62 -18.28 12.52
C LYS A 193 -4.36 -16.78 12.55
N LEU A 194 -4.80 -16.04 11.53
CA LEU A 194 -4.74 -14.59 11.52
C LEU A 194 -5.67 -14.00 12.59
N ASP A 195 -6.89 -14.53 12.69
CA ASP A 195 -7.86 -14.08 13.69
C ASP A 195 -7.40 -14.41 15.12
N ASP A 196 -6.83 -15.61 15.34
CA ASP A 196 -6.19 -16.00 16.60
C ASP A 196 -5.07 -15.03 16.99
N ALA A 197 -4.21 -14.63 16.03
CA ALA A 197 -3.11 -13.72 16.28
C ALA A 197 -3.60 -12.32 16.67
N VAL A 198 -4.64 -11.81 15.99
CA VAL A 198 -5.28 -10.54 16.34
C VAL A 198 -5.95 -10.61 17.71
N ASN A 199 -6.68 -11.69 18.00
CA ASN A 199 -7.31 -11.90 19.30
C ASN A 199 -6.29 -11.96 20.44
N LYS A 200 -5.14 -12.60 20.23
CA LYS A 200 -4.03 -12.60 21.19
C LYS A 200 -3.46 -11.21 21.44
N LEU A 201 -3.31 -10.39 20.38
CA LEU A 201 -2.88 -9.00 20.53
C LEU A 201 -3.90 -8.18 21.33
N ILE A 202 -5.19 -8.31 21.03
CA ILE A 202 -6.27 -7.61 21.74
C ILE A 202 -6.34 -8.07 23.20
N ALA A 203 -6.18 -9.36 23.48
CA ALA A 203 -6.11 -9.89 24.83
C ALA A 203 -4.94 -9.27 25.61
N LYS A 204 -3.76 -9.12 25.00
CA LYS A 204 -2.64 -8.41 25.63
C LYS A 204 -3.00 -6.96 25.97
N LEU A 205 -3.67 -6.24 25.05
CA LEU A 205 -4.13 -4.86 25.28
C LEU A 205 -5.18 -4.78 26.41
N LEU A 206 -6.09 -5.77 26.50
CA LEU A 206 -7.08 -5.85 27.57
C LEU A 206 -6.44 -5.93 28.97
N HIS A 207 -5.26 -6.55 29.07
CA HIS A 207 -4.51 -6.68 30.32
C HIS A 207 -3.56 -5.49 30.60
N THR A 208 -3.89 -4.30 30.09
CA THR A 208 -3.14 -3.06 30.35
C THR A 208 -4.01 -2.03 31.08
N PHE A 209 -3.39 -1.12 31.85
CA PHE A 209 -4.12 -0.02 32.47
C PHE A 209 -4.64 0.95 31.41
N PRO A 210 -5.97 1.18 31.28
CA PRO A 210 -6.54 1.86 30.12
C PRO A 210 -6.03 3.30 29.93
N ASN A 211 -5.92 4.07 31.03
CA ASN A 211 -5.44 5.45 30.95
C ASN A 211 -3.94 5.54 30.61
N CYS A 212 -3.13 4.60 31.12
CA CYS A 212 -1.71 4.53 30.79
C CYS A 212 -1.51 4.12 29.33
N THR A 213 -2.31 3.17 28.83
CA THR A 213 -2.30 2.74 27.42
C THR A 213 -2.69 3.87 26.50
N ASN A 214 -3.78 4.58 26.80
CA ASN A 214 -4.19 5.75 26.04
C ASN A 214 -3.11 6.83 26.02
N LYS A 215 -2.55 7.18 27.18
CA LYS A 215 -1.44 8.15 27.28
C LYS A 215 -0.24 7.72 26.43
N THR A 216 0.15 6.45 26.52
CA THR A 216 1.29 5.89 25.77
C THR A 216 1.04 5.99 24.27
N LEU A 217 -0.13 5.58 23.80
CA LEU A 217 -0.53 5.68 22.39
C LEU A 217 -0.52 7.13 21.92
N SER A 218 -1.10 8.05 22.67
CA SER A 218 -1.11 9.47 22.32
C SER A 218 0.30 10.05 22.21
N GLU A 219 1.24 9.65 23.08
CA GLU A 219 2.63 10.11 22.99
C GLU A 219 3.36 9.57 21.76
N VAL A 220 3.19 8.29 21.43
CA VAL A 220 3.83 7.69 20.24
C VAL A 220 3.26 8.30 18.95
N ARG A 221 1.94 8.51 18.89
CA ARG A 221 1.26 9.06 17.71
C ARG A 221 1.61 10.50 17.41
N LYS A 222 2.13 11.27 18.37
CA LYS A 222 2.61 12.65 18.13
C LYS A 222 3.57 12.72 16.94
N LYS A 223 4.40 11.70 16.74
CA LYS A 223 5.37 11.67 15.63
C LYS A 223 4.68 11.61 14.27
N LYS A 224 3.64 10.79 14.13
CA LYS A 224 2.82 10.77 12.91
C LYS A 224 2.02 12.07 12.77
N LEU A 225 1.38 12.54 13.84
CA LEU A 225 0.56 13.76 13.84
C LEU A 225 1.36 15.01 13.47
N GLU A 226 2.60 15.14 13.95
CA GLU A 226 3.49 16.26 13.63
C GLU A 226 3.70 16.42 12.12
N HIS A 227 4.01 15.31 11.43
CA HIS A 227 4.16 15.33 9.98
C HIS A 227 2.80 15.48 9.26
N TRP A 228 1.80 14.72 9.69
CA TRP A 228 0.47 14.71 9.08
C TRP A 228 -0.20 16.10 9.09
N ASP A 229 -0.29 16.73 10.26
CA ASP A 229 -0.97 18.01 10.40
C ASP A 229 -0.23 19.15 9.70
N LYS A 230 1.09 19.02 9.53
CA LYS A 230 1.91 19.98 8.75
C LYS A 230 1.67 19.85 7.25
N ASN A 231 1.42 18.64 6.75
CA ASN A 231 1.50 18.37 5.31
C ASN A 231 0.14 18.13 4.62
N LYS A 232 -0.88 17.59 5.34
CA LYS A 232 -2.11 17.06 4.73
C LYS A 232 -2.90 18.05 3.86
N GLU A 233 -2.91 19.33 4.21
CA GLU A 233 -3.66 20.36 3.47
C GLU A 233 -2.97 20.66 2.12
N SER A 234 -1.66 20.92 2.13
CA SER A 234 -0.88 21.12 0.91
C SER A 234 -0.82 19.87 0.04
N SER A 235 -0.78 18.68 0.66
CA SER A 235 -0.82 17.41 -0.07
C SER A 235 -2.14 17.24 -0.81
N ARG A 236 -3.28 17.55 -0.16
CA ARG A 236 -4.60 17.55 -0.79
C ARG A 236 -4.65 18.50 -1.99
N GLU A 237 -4.16 19.72 -1.82
CA GLU A 237 -4.17 20.74 -2.87
C GLU A 237 -3.32 20.31 -4.07
N TRP A 238 -2.13 19.76 -3.84
CA TRP A 238 -1.30 19.23 -4.92
C TRP A 238 -1.97 18.06 -5.63
N LEU A 239 -2.53 17.09 -4.89
CA LEU A 239 -3.23 15.95 -5.46
C LEU A 239 -4.40 16.39 -6.35
N ALA A 240 -5.18 17.37 -5.89
CA ALA A 240 -6.25 18.00 -6.64
C ALA A 240 -5.73 18.62 -7.94
N LEU A 241 -4.75 19.53 -7.86
CA LEU A 241 -4.22 20.22 -9.04
C LEU A 241 -3.55 19.26 -10.04
N ASN A 242 -2.91 18.20 -9.55
CA ASN A 242 -2.28 17.19 -10.39
C ASN A 242 -3.29 16.41 -11.26
N MET A 243 -4.60 16.45 -10.92
CA MET A 243 -5.66 15.94 -11.80
C MET A 243 -5.76 16.67 -13.14
N MET A 244 -5.13 17.82 -13.31
CA MET A 244 -5.02 18.47 -14.62
C MET A 244 -3.85 17.94 -15.45
N THR A 245 -2.88 17.27 -14.81
CA THR A 245 -1.61 16.88 -15.42
C THR A 245 -1.32 15.38 -15.28
N GLU A 246 -0.30 14.98 -14.53
CA GLU A 246 0.22 13.61 -14.53
C GLU A 246 -0.84 12.62 -14.08
N ALA A 247 -1.70 12.97 -13.12
CA ALA A 247 -2.79 12.11 -12.68
C ALA A 247 -3.82 11.84 -13.80
N LYS A 248 -4.15 12.85 -14.61
CA LYS A 248 -5.03 12.66 -15.77
C LYS A 248 -4.40 11.70 -16.78
N ALA A 249 -3.10 11.81 -17.05
CA ALA A 249 -2.41 10.91 -17.97
C ALA A 249 -2.32 9.48 -17.39
N GLY A 250 -1.84 9.35 -16.16
CA GLY A 250 -1.58 8.07 -15.50
C GLY A 250 -2.85 7.26 -15.21
N PHE A 251 -3.90 7.89 -14.64
CA PHE A 251 -5.13 7.16 -14.33
C PHE A 251 -5.87 6.74 -15.60
N ARG A 252 -5.90 7.57 -16.65
CA ARG A 252 -6.51 7.20 -17.94
C ARG A 252 -5.72 6.08 -18.61
N ALA A 253 -4.39 6.13 -18.61
CA ALA A 253 -3.54 5.05 -19.12
C ALA A 253 -3.82 3.73 -18.37
N PHE A 254 -3.93 3.78 -17.04
CA PHE A 254 -4.19 2.58 -16.25
C PHE A 254 -5.58 1.99 -16.49
N ASN A 255 -6.59 2.84 -16.65
CA ASN A 255 -7.98 2.41 -16.82
C ASN A 255 -8.28 1.94 -18.25
N TYR A 256 -7.82 2.67 -19.26
CA TYR A 256 -8.12 2.40 -20.67
C TYR A 256 -7.05 1.56 -21.38
N GLY A 257 -5.86 1.43 -20.79
CA GLY A 257 -4.81 0.55 -21.29
C GLY A 257 -5.21 -0.92 -21.26
N SER A 258 -4.54 -1.72 -22.11
CA SER A 258 -4.77 -3.17 -22.15
C SER A 258 -4.32 -3.83 -20.86
N LYS A 259 -4.62 -5.13 -20.66
CA LYS A 259 -4.11 -5.86 -19.48
C LYS A 259 -2.58 -5.87 -19.39
N ASN A 260 -1.89 -5.75 -20.53
CA ASN A 260 -0.44 -5.85 -20.63
C ASN A 260 0.26 -4.50 -20.81
N ASP A 261 -0.48 -3.41 -21.04
CA ASP A 261 0.07 -2.07 -21.23
C ASP A 261 -0.85 -1.04 -20.58
N ARG A 262 -0.53 -0.66 -19.34
CA ARG A 262 -1.33 0.23 -18.47
C ARG A 262 -0.57 1.46 -17.98
N GLU A 263 0.64 1.64 -18.47
CA GLU A 263 1.52 2.73 -18.06
C GLU A 263 1.73 3.67 -19.25
N ILE A 264 1.96 4.95 -18.96
CA ILE A 264 2.40 5.89 -19.99
C ILE A 264 3.82 5.55 -20.45
N ASP A 265 4.21 6.04 -21.62
CA ASP A 265 5.61 6.07 -22.02
C ASP A 265 6.36 7.16 -21.23
N PHE A 266 6.92 6.76 -20.07
CA PHE A 266 7.64 7.65 -19.17
C PHE A 266 8.86 8.30 -19.82
N ILE A 267 9.56 7.59 -20.71
CA ILE A 267 10.75 8.12 -21.40
C ILE A 267 10.32 9.19 -22.40
N LYS A 268 9.30 8.88 -23.21
CA LYS A 268 8.74 9.84 -24.17
C LYS A 268 8.21 11.09 -23.48
N LEU A 269 7.52 10.95 -22.35
CA LEU A 269 7.08 12.09 -21.55
C LEU A 269 8.27 12.99 -21.18
N ARG A 270 9.35 12.42 -20.63
CA ARG A 270 10.54 13.20 -20.23
C ARG A 270 11.20 13.91 -21.41
N LEU A 271 11.29 13.26 -22.57
CA LEU A 271 11.83 13.86 -23.79
C LEU A 271 10.98 15.05 -24.25
N LEU A 272 9.65 14.91 -24.28
CA LEU A 272 8.75 15.99 -24.67
C LEU A 272 8.83 17.17 -23.70
N LEU A 273 8.91 16.92 -22.39
CA LEU A 273 9.12 17.97 -21.39
C LEU A 273 10.47 18.68 -21.56
N ALA A 274 11.54 17.94 -21.86
CA ALA A 274 12.86 18.51 -22.11
C ALA A 274 12.91 19.37 -23.38
N GLU A 275 12.09 19.04 -24.38
CA GLU A 275 11.88 19.85 -25.59
C GLU A 275 10.98 21.09 -25.36
N GLY A 276 10.47 21.29 -24.15
CA GLY A 276 9.56 22.40 -23.82
C GLY A 276 8.17 22.26 -24.47
N LYS A 277 7.74 21.04 -24.78
CA LYS A 277 6.40 20.80 -25.32
C LYS A 277 5.34 21.15 -24.29
N GLU A 278 4.28 21.81 -24.74
CA GLU A 278 3.15 22.18 -23.89
C GLU A 278 2.38 20.93 -23.42
N TRP A 279 1.94 20.96 -22.16
CA TRP A 279 1.09 19.93 -21.59
C TRP A 279 -0.36 20.06 -22.10
N ASN A 280 -0.73 19.29 -23.11
CA ASN A 280 -2.06 19.31 -23.73
C ASN A 280 -2.55 17.89 -24.12
N GLU A 281 -3.76 17.79 -24.67
CA GLU A 281 -4.35 16.49 -25.02
C GLU A 281 -3.55 15.74 -26.11
N ALA A 282 -2.86 16.45 -27.01
CA ALA A 282 -2.01 15.82 -28.02
C ALA A 282 -0.78 15.15 -27.39
N MET A 283 -0.17 15.80 -26.38
CA MET A 283 0.87 15.16 -25.56
C MET A 283 0.32 13.92 -24.84
N HIS A 284 -0.88 14.01 -24.24
CA HIS A 284 -1.52 12.87 -23.56
C HIS A 284 -1.71 11.68 -24.48
N GLN A 285 -2.21 11.90 -25.69
CA GLN A 285 -2.39 10.84 -26.68
C GLN A 285 -1.05 10.20 -27.06
N THR A 286 -0.01 11.02 -27.25
CA THR A 286 1.32 10.55 -27.67
C THR A 286 1.97 9.61 -26.65
N ILE A 287 1.78 9.86 -25.35
CA ILE A 287 2.41 9.05 -24.28
C ILE A 287 1.52 7.92 -23.78
N SER A 288 0.25 7.91 -24.14
CA SER A 288 -0.74 7.00 -23.57
C SER A 288 -0.83 5.69 -24.34
N PRO A 289 -0.90 4.54 -23.65
CA PRO A 289 -0.92 3.22 -24.30
C PRO A 289 -2.16 2.99 -25.16
N GLN A 290 -3.32 3.50 -24.75
CA GLN A 290 -4.60 3.30 -25.45
C GLN A 290 -4.71 4.00 -26.81
N PHE A 291 -3.78 4.91 -27.15
CA PHE A 291 -3.74 5.59 -28.45
C PHE A 291 -2.58 5.12 -29.32
N LYS A 292 -1.76 4.18 -28.84
CA LYS A 292 -0.83 3.49 -29.70
C LYS A 292 -1.67 2.67 -30.69
N THR A 293 -1.66 3.05 -31.97
CA THR A 293 -2.08 2.13 -33.02
C THR A 293 -1.27 0.86 -32.86
N GLU A 294 -1.93 -0.30 -32.75
CA GLU A 294 -1.26 -1.59 -32.74
C GLU A 294 -0.19 -1.55 -33.84
N LYS A 295 1.08 -1.63 -33.45
CA LYS A 295 2.14 -1.85 -34.44
C LYS A 295 1.81 -3.18 -35.09
N ALA A 296 1.44 -3.13 -36.37
CA ALA A 296 1.37 -4.28 -37.25
C ALA A 296 2.69 -5.08 -37.22
#